data_AF-A0A9E8LUE9-F1
#
_entry.id   AF-A0A9E8LUE9-F1
#
_cell.length_a   1.000
_cell.length_b   1.000
_cell.length_c   1.000
_cell.angle_alpha   90.00
_cell.angle_beta   90.00
_cell.angle_gamma   90.00
#
_symmetry.space_group_name_H-M   'P 1'
#
loop_
_entity.id
_entity.type
_entity.pdbx_description
1 polymer ?
#
loop_
_entity_poly.entity_id
_entity_poly.type
_entity_poly.pdbx_seq_one_letter_code
_entity_poly.pdbx_strand_id
1 'polypeptide(L)'
;MKRTMLTSIVTLMLLSMFAGTAFAKSDIDGHQFESEMRQLIDSGILKGDGKGNYDPDGNITRAQFAALLVRILDLTASDNPPTFKDVKAGQWYYEEVSAAAEAGLVKGYPSNIFKPDNPITREEIAVMVERVIEMKQIPDGTIERTFLDQSQISDWATSAVQTIVSLDIMRGTTNLKGQLIFAPKNNTTRGEVAAVLVRMLNLIGESNDSSDSQKIVITTTEYGYDFNTVLSMQADNSPKVDGAGYFTASKELVAYFLNPGNFSASDPEFFQFLKLSYTDGFDAKMINNDILPESDGNPLKGTAQYFLNAAEKYNLNPIYLIVHALHETANGTSTLAKGVLVTEVDGDPVEPKIVYNFFGIGAIDPTDLTPDATIKGGAEYAYKKGWFTVEAAINGGAAFISNGYISDGQDTLYKMRWNPDNPTVHQYATHVEWATSQAIRLYNMFSTYDLIDNALLHFEVPEYLNQPTSSPLPDPEDRYVVFEVPDGLIGETKVNLKFRTYPWGTVIETLAKGTSVSILGENGGWYKISVNGKEGWVSGDSEYFTIKNSLVIQLDEGRLNVRSKPNTNATIVGKLENNDIVYGVIDENGQFIMDDTGKWYKIHFKINGTWDFAWIYSEFVK
;
A
#
# COMPACT_ATOMS: atom_id res chain seq x y z
N MET A 1 -41.60 28.84 67.65
CA MET A 1 -41.76 28.89 66.19
C MET A 1 -40.40 28.76 65.53
N LYS A 2 -40.22 27.66 64.77
CA LYS A 2 -39.28 27.42 63.65
C LYS A 2 -37.75 27.54 63.84
N ARG A 3 -37.07 26.58 63.16
CA ARG A 3 -35.63 26.44 62.78
C ARG A 3 -34.75 25.77 63.86
N THR A 4 -33.88 24.78 63.61
CA THR A 4 -33.25 24.22 62.38
C THR A 4 -32.36 23.00 62.73
N MET A 5 -32.14 22.11 61.75
CA MET A 5 -30.97 21.21 61.49
C MET A 5 -30.71 20.00 62.43
N LEU A 6 -30.78 18.75 61.93
CA LEU A 6 -29.76 17.97 61.17
C LEU A 6 -28.53 17.61 62.07
N THR A 7 -27.98 16.39 62.18
CA THR A 7 -27.92 15.24 61.23
C THR A 7 -27.39 13.96 61.91
N SER A 8 -27.78 12.81 61.34
CA SER A 8 -27.00 11.60 60.99
C SER A 8 -26.32 10.72 62.05
N ILE A 9 -26.87 9.50 62.23
CA ILE A 9 -26.13 8.23 62.12
C ILE A 9 -27.00 7.26 61.28
N VAL A 10 -26.49 6.83 60.12
CA VAL A 10 -27.12 5.89 59.20
C VAL A 10 -26.76 4.45 59.62
N THR A 11 -27.79 3.64 59.79
CA THR A 11 -27.72 2.20 60.07
C THR A 11 -27.77 1.39 58.78
N LEU A 12 -27.04 0.29 58.83
CA LEU A 12 -26.88 -0.83 57.91
C LEU A 12 -28.18 -1.49 57.42
N MET A 13 -28.13 -1.95 56.15
CA MET A 13 -28.89 -3.05 55.51
C MET A 13 -30.40 -2.89 55.21
N LEU A 14 -30.70 -2.69 53.91
CA LEU A 14 -31.65 -3.58 53.21
C LEU A 14 -31.07 -3.93 51.83
N LEU A 15 -30.58 -5.16 51.71
CA LEU A 15 -30.17 -5.81 50.48
C LEU A 15 -31.45 -6.21 49.73
N SER A 16 -32.00 -5.33 48.89
CA SER A 16 -33.03 -5.70 47.92
C SER A 16 -32.39 -5.91 46.56
N MET A 17 -32.54 -7.13 46.07
CA MET A 17 -32.12 -7.61 44.75
C MET A 17 -32.58 -6.64 43.65
N PHE A 18 -31.67 -5.86 43.08
CA PHE A 18 -31.74 -5.58 41.65
C PHE A 18 -31.08 -6.77 40.98
N ALA A 19 -31.89 -7.76 40.59
CA ALA A 19 -31.51 -8.61 39.48
C ALA A 19 -31.35 -7.64 38.30
N GLY A 20 -30.10 -7.31 37.96
CA GLY A 20 -29.82 -6.72 36.67
C GLY A 20 -30.42 -7.68 35.65
N THR A 21 -31.45 -7.23 34.94
CA THR A 21 -31.91 -7.95 33.76
C THR A 21 -30.71 -8.02 32.85
N ALA A 22 -30.09 -9.20 32.75
CA ALA A 22 -29.18 -9.50 31.66
C ALA A 22 -29.97 -9.21 30.38
N PHE A 23 -29.59 -8.17 29.64
CA PHE A 23 -30.11 -7.99 28.30
C PHE A 23 -29.77 -9.27 27.52
N ALA A 24 -30.77 -9.83 26.83
CA ALA A 24 -30.50 -10.95 25.93
C ALA A 24 -29.46 -10.48 24.92
N LYS A 25 -28.39 -11.27 24.74
CA LYS A 25 -27.32 -10.99 23.79
C LYS A 25 -27.94 -10.78 22.40
N SER A 26 -27.64 -9.66 21.76
CA SER A 26 -28.07 -9.39 20.39
C SER A 26 -27.17 -10.14 19.42
N ASP A 27 -27.68 -10.49 18.24
CA ASP A 27 -26.89 -11.06 17.14
C ASP A 27 -25.91 -10.06 16.49
N ILE A 28 -26.05 -8.75 16.79
CA ILE A 28 -25.09 -7.72 16.37
C ILE A 28 -23.95 -7.51 17.37
N ASP A 29 -24.01 -8.11 18.57
CA ASP A 29 -22.97 -7.93 19.59
C ASP A 29 -21.65 -8.58 19.13
N GLY A 30 -20.61 -7.77 18.89
CA GLY A 30 -19.32 -8.16 18.32
C GLY A 30 -19.31 -8.26 16.79
N HIS A 31 -20.33 -7.74 16.10
CA HIS A 31 -20.39 -7.74 14.65
C HIS A 31 -19.64 -6.53 14.06
N GLN A 32 -18.98 -6.68 12.90
CA GLN A 32 -18.17 -5.62 12.28
C GLN A 32 -18.94 -4.32 11.92
N PHE A 33 -20.27 -4.40 11.81
CA PHE A 33 -21.16 -3.25 11.54
C PHE A 33 -22.07 -2.93 12.75
N GLU A 34 -21.69 -3.38 13.96
CA GLU A 34 -22.48 -3.18 15.17
C GLU A 34 -22.77 -1.70 15.41
N SER A 35 -21.77 -0.83 15.27
CA SER A 35 -21.88 0.60 15.54
C SER A 35 -22.96 1.27 14.68
N GLU A 36 -22.88 1.07 13.37
CA GLU A 36 -23.81 1.67 12.41
C GLU A 36 -25.20 1.07 12.54
N MET A 37 -25.29 -0.24 12.79
CA MET A 37 -26.56 -0.88 13.07
C MET A 37 -27.20 -0.30 14.35
N ARG A 38 -26.43 -0.13 15.44
CA ARG A 38 -26.92 0.48 16.68
C ARG A 38 -27.40 1.91 16.45
N GLN A 39 -26.66 2.73 15.70
CA GLN A 39 -27.08 4.09 15.38
C GLN A 39 -28.44 4.13 14.67
N LEU A 40 -28.65 3.23 13.70
CA LEU A 40 -29.92 3.14 12.99
C LEU A 40 -31.04 2.53 13.85
N ILE A 41 -30.71 1.60 14.77
CA ILE A 41 -31.67 1.02 15.72
C ILE A 41 -32.16 2.07 16.71
N ASP A 42 -31.23 2.82 17.30
CA ASP A 42 -31.53 3.87 18.28
C ASP A 42 -32.34 5.02 17.65
N SER A 43 -32.10 5.28 16.36
CA SER A 43 -32.88 6.22 15.55
C SER A 43 -34.23 5.66 15.08
N GLY A 44 -34.56 4.40 15.40
CA GLY A 44 -35.81 3.74 15.00
C GLY A 44 -35.91 3.37 13.50
N ILE A 45 -34.82 3.56 12.74
CA ILE A 45 -34.74 3.31 11.30
C ILE A 45 -34.61 1.80 11.05
N LEU A 46 -33.61 1.17 11.66
CA LEU A 46 -33.35 -0.25 11.55
C LEU A 46 -34.13 -1.01 12.63
N LYS A 47 -35.00 -1.92 12.19
CA LYS A 47 -35.83 -2.74 13.07
C LYS A 47 -35.42 -4.20 12.96
N GLY A 48 -35.30 -4.86 14.12
CA GLY A 48 -35.15 -6.31 14.26
C GLY A 48 -36.48 -7.00 14.51
N ASP A 49 -36.44 -8.27 14.92
CA ASP A 49 -37.64 -9.08 15.21
C ASP A 49 -38.29 -8.81 16.58
N GLY A 50 -37.76 -7.85 17.33
CA GLY A 50 -38.20 -7.52 18.70
C GLY A 50 -37.68 -8.48 19.78
N LYS A 51 -36.81 -9.43 19.43
CA LYS A 51 -36.16 -10.39 20.34
C LYS A 51 -34.63 -10.28 20.33
N GLY A 52 -34.09 -9.23 19.73
CA GLY A 52 -32.65 -8.97 19.63
C GLY A 52 -31.98 -9.60 18.41
N ASN A 53 -32.76 -10.03 17.41
CA ASN A 53 -32.24 -10.54 16.13
C ASN A 53 -32.45 -9.47 15.03
N TYR A 54 -31.35 -9.03 14.44
CA TYR A 54 -31.29 -8.00 13.41
C TYR A 54 -30.73 -8.51 12.08
N ASP A 55 -30.24 -9.74 12.02
CA ASP A 55 -29.72 -10.47 10.85
C ASP A 55 -28.64 -9.69 10.08
N PRO A 56 -27.50 -9.34 10.72
CA PRO A 56 -26.50 -8.45 10.13
C PRO A 56 -25.86 -9.02 8.86
N ASP A 57 -25.66 -10.34 8.79
CA ASP A 57 -25.07 -11.05 7.64
C ASP A 57 -26.11 -11.44 6.58
N GLY A 58 -27.40 -11.29 6.88
CA GLY A 58 -28.48 -11.59 5.95
C GLY A 58 -28.50 -10.61 4.78
N ASN A 59 -28.67 -11.12 3.56
CA ASN A 59 -28.88 -10.27 2.38
C ASN A 59 -30.18 -9.48 2.55
N ILE A 60 -30.09 -8.16 2.37
CA ILE A 60 -31.26 -7.28 2.46
C ILE A 60 -32.08 -7.32 1.17
N THR A 61 -33.41 -7.33 1.30
CA THR A 61 -34.30 -7.29 0.13
C THR A 61 -34.52 -5.86 -0.37
N ARG A 62 -34.94 -5.73 -1.64
CA ARG A 62 -35.31 -4.45 -2.24
C ARG A 62 -36.39 -3.70 -1.45
N ALA A 63 -37.39 -4.41 -0.92
CA ALA A 63 -38.41 -3.82 -0.06
C ALA A 63 -37.86 -3.33 1.28
N GLN A 64 -36.96 -4.10 1.91
CA GLN A 64 -36.32 -3.70 3.15
C GLN A 64 -35.45 -2.46 2.95
N PHE A 65 -34.68 -2.38 1.86
CA PHE A 65 -33.88 -1.20 1.58
C PHE A 65 -34.74 0.05 1.31
N ALA A 66 -35.80 -0.07 0.50
CA ALA A 66 -36.74 1.03 0.27
C ALA A 66 -37.39 1.54 1.58
N ALA A 67 -37.75 0.62 2.47
CA ALA A 67 -38.28 0.94 3.79
C ALA A 67 -37.30 1.74 4.66
N LEU A 68 -36.01 1.38 4.64
CA LEU A 68 -35.00 2.13 5.39
C LEU A 68 -34.85 3.56 4.87
N LEU A 69 -34.84 3.76 3.54
CA LEU A 69 -34.79 5.12 2.97
C LEU A 69 -36.03 5.96 3.32
N VAL A 70 -37.22 5.36 3.29
CA VAL A 70 -38.46 6.04 3.68
C VAL A 70 -38.44 6.48 5.14
N ARG A 71 -37.92 5.64 6.04
CA ARG A 71 -37.76 6.00 7.46
C ARG A 71 -36.71 7.09 7.68
N ILE A 72 -35.58 7.02 6.97
CA ILE A 72 -34.53 8.06 7.01
C ILE A 72 -35.08 9.42 6.60
N LEU A 73 -35.97 9.43 5.61
CA LEU A 73 -36.54 10.66 5.06
C LEU A 73 -37.88 11.06 5.70
N ASP A 74 -38.35 10.29 6.68
CA ASP A 74 -39.65 10.46 7.35
C ASP A 74 -40.82 10.65 6.36
N LEU A 75 -40.88 9.79 5.33
CA LEU A 75 -41.88 9.90 4.26
C LEU A 75 -43.15 9.12 4.58
N THR A 76 -44.29 9.68 4.18
CA THR A 76 -45.61 9.03 4.28
C THR A 76 -46.29 8.97 2.92
N ALA A 77 -46.91 7.84 2.59
CA ALA A 77 -47.68 7.68 1.35
C ALA A 77 -48.98 8.49 1.39
N SER A 78 -49.44 9.00 0.24
CA SER A 78 -50.75 9.63 0.08
C SER A 78 -51.89 8.60 0.03
N ASP A 79 -53.16 9.05 0.01
CA ASP A 79 -54.34 8.18 -0.01
C ASP A 79 -54.46 7.28 -1.27
N ASN A 80 -53.66 7.54 -2.32
CA ASN A 80 -53.61 6.73 -3.56
C ASN A 80 -52.20 6.75 -4.19
N PRO A 81 -51.20 6.13 -3.54
CA PRO A 81 -49.82 6.25 -3.99
C PRO A 81 -49.61 5.39 -5.26
N PRO A 82 -48.71 5.80 -6.18
CA PRO A 82 -48.30 4.94 -7.28
C PRO A 82 -47.72 3.63 -6.73
N THR A 83 -48.11 2.50 -7.34
CA THR A 83 -47.67 1.17 -6.88
C THR A 83 -47.31 0.24 -8.04
N PHE A 84 -46.60 -0.83 -7.70
CA PHE A 84 -46.16 -1.86 -8.64
C PHE A 84 -47.11 -3.06 -8.62
N LYS A 85 -47.20 -3.80 -9.73
CA LYS A 85 -48.17 -4.91 -9.87
C LYS A 85 -47.95 -6.04 -8.84
N ASP A 86 -46.73 -6.20 -8.36
CA ASP A 86 -46.32 -7.21 -7.37
C ASP A 86 -46.22 -6.64 -5.94
N VAL A 87 -46.60 -5.38 -5.73
CA VAL A 87 -46.69 -4.74 -4.41
C VAL A 87 -48.17 -4.66 -4.02
N LYS A 88 -48.66 -5.68 -3.31
CA LYS A 88 -50.08 -5.85 -2.97
C LYS A 88 -50.41 -5.19 -1.64
N ALA A 89 -51.58 -4.54 -1.57
CA ALA A 89 -52.12 -4.00 -0.32
C ALA A 89 -52.16 -5.07 0.79
N GLY A 90 -51.82 -4.67 2.01
CA GLY A 90 -51.76 -5.54 3.20
C GLY A 90 -50.45 -6.31 3.38
N GLN A 91 -49.48 -6.19 2.46
CA GLN A 91 -48.10 -6.65 2.72
C GLN A 91 -47.36 -5.68 3.64
N TRP A 92 -46.42 -6.18 4.45
CA TRP A 92 -45.71 -5.36 5.44
C TRP A 92 -44.96 -4.17 4.82
N TYR A 93 -44.46 -4.35 3.58
CA TYR A 93 -43.72 -3.34 2.83
C TYR A 93 -44.62 -2.42 1.99
N TYR A 94 -45.94 -2.63 1.95
CA TYR A 94 -46.82 -1.96 1.01
C TYR A 94 -46.77 -0.44 1.15
N GLU A 95 -46.94 0.07 2.36
CA GLU A 95 -46.95 1.52 2.63
C GLU A 95 -45.59 2.15 2.34
N GLU A 96 -44.51 1.55 2.83
CA GLU A 96 -43.16 2.09 2.67
C GLU A 96 -42.69 2.04 1.21
N VAL A 97 -42.94 0.95 0.48
CA VAL A 97 -42.58 0.87 -0.95
C VAL A 97 -43.43 1.85 -1.78
N SER A 98 -44.69 2.07 -1.41
CA SER A 98 -45.56 3.01 -2.12
C SER A 98 -45.13 4.46 -1.86
N ALA A 99 -44.74 4.81 -0.62
CA ALA A 99 -44.15 6.11 -0.29
C ALA A 99 -42.83 6.33 -1.05
N ALA A 100 -41.97 5.31 -1.12
CA ALA A 100 -40.72 5.37 -1.88
C ALA A 100 -40.97 5.59 -3.39
N ALA A 101 -42.02 4.96 -3.94
CA ALA A 101 -42.40 5.13 -5.34
C ALA A 101 -42.93 6.54 -5.62
N GLU A 102 -43.78 7.05 -4.72
CA GLU A 102 -44.34 8.41 -4.80
C GLU A 102 -43.24 9.48 -4.72
N ALA A 103 -42.28 9.30 -3.81
CA ALA A 103 -41.14 10.19 -3.67
C ALA A 103 -40.08 10.02 -4.78
N GLY A 104 -40.30 9.11 -5.73
CA GLY A 104 -39.39 8.87 -6.86
C GLY A 104 -38.13 8.07 -6.52
N LEU A 105 -37.97 7.60 -5.28
CA LEU A 105 -36.83 6.81 -4.81
C LEU A 105 -36.77 5.44 -5.50
N VAL A 106 -37.91 4.87 -5.86
CA VAL A 106 -38.00 3.61 -6.61
C VAL A 106 -38.85 3.76 -7.87
N LYS A 107 -38.34 3.25 -9.01
CA LYS A 107 -39.04 3.28 -10.32
C LYS A 107 -39.47 1.89 -10.81
N GLY A 108 -39.08 0.84 -10.09
CA GLY A 108 -39.32 -0.56 -10.49
C GLY A 108 -38.54 -0.97 -11.75
N TYR A 109 -38.78 -2.20 -12.19
CA TYR A 109 -38.30 -2.78 -13.43
C TYR A 109 -39.33 -2.57 -14.57
N PRO A 110 -38.94 -2.80 -15.83
CA PRO A 110 -39.88 -2.85 -16.94
C PRO A 110 -41.11 -3.72 -16.63
N SER A 111 -42.27 -3.31 -17.16
CA SER A 111 -43.60 -3.92 -16.91
C SER A 111 -44.28 -3.58 -15.57
N ASN A 112 -43.77 -2.57 -14.85
CA ASN A 112 -44.29 -2.08 -13.56
C ASN A 112 -44.22 -3.12 -12.44
N ILE A 113 -43.02 -3.69 -12.25
CA ILE A 113 -42.71 -4.77 -11.28
C ILE A 113 -41.58 -4.29 -10.35
N PHE A 114 -41.66 -4.55 -9.04
CA PHE A 114 -40.67 -4.09 -8.06
C PHE A 114 -39.72 -5.17 -7.54
N LYS A 115 -40.19 -6.42 -7.48
CA LYS A 115 -39.54 -7.59 -6.86
C LYS A 115 -39.18 -7.35 -5.38
N PRO A 116 -40.17 -7.17 -4.50
CA PRO A 116 -39.96 -6.76 -3.11
C PRO A 116 -39.07 -7.71 -2.30
N ASP A 117 -39.17 -9.02 -2.55
CA ASP A 117 -38.45 -10.05 -1.79
C ASP A 117 -37.09 -10.44 -2.39
N ASN A 118 -36.73 -9.89 -3.55
CA ASN A 118 -35.41 -10.15 -4.14
C ASN A 118 -34.32 -9.44 -3.33
N PRO A 119 -33.17 -10.10 -3.08
CA PRO A 119 -31.97 -9.42 -2.63
C PRO A 119 -31.62 -8.24 -3.55
N ILE A 120 -31.25 -7.11 -2.96
CA ILE A 120 -30.85 -5.92 -3.72
C ILE A 120 -29.36 -5.99 -4.04
N THR A 121 -29.00 -5.57 -5.26
CA THR A 121 -27.61 -5.50 -5.71
C THR A 121 -26.95 -4.16 -5.35
N ARG A 122 -25.62 -4.14 -5.31
CA ARG A 122 -24.84 -2.93 -5.04
C ARG A 122 -25.13 -1.78 -6.02
N GLU A 123 -25.27 -2.07 -7.31
CA GLU A 123 -25.62 -1.03 -8.31
C GLU A 123 -27.08 -0.52 -8.18
N GLU A 124 -27.98 -1.30 -7.60
CA GLU A 124 -29.35 -0.87 -7.34
C GLU A 124 -29.44 -0.01 -6.09
N ILE A 125 -28.69 -0.36 -5.03
CA ILE A 125 -28.48 0.51 -3.87
C ILE A 125 -27.95 1.86 -4.35
N ALA A 126 -26.95 1.84 -5.22
CA ALA A 126 -26.33 3.05 -5.75
C ALA A 126 -27.35 4.03 -6.34
N VAL A 127 -28.19 3.55 -7.25
CA VAL A 127 -29.22 4.34 -7.91
C VAL A 127 -30.29 4.85 -6.96
N MET A 128 -30.66 4.05 -5.95
CA MET A 128 -31.64 4.48 -4.97
C MET A 128 -31.07 5.54 -4.02
N VAL A 129 -29.79 5.45 -3.67
CA VAL A 129 -29.09 6.44 -2.83
C VAL A 129 -28.81 7.73 -3.60
N GLU A 130 -28.37 7.68 -4.86
CA GLU A 130 -28.19 8.88 -5.70
C GLU A 130 -29.47 9.73 -5.73
N ARG A 131 -30.65 9.11 -5.83
CA ARG A 131 -31.93 9.84 -5.79
C ARG A 131 -32.17 10.56 -4.46
N VAL A 132 -31.68 10.01 -3.35
CA VAL A 132 -31.73 10.68 -2.05
C VAL A 132 -30.78 11.88 -2.04
N ILE A 133 -29.57 11.72 -2.58
CA ILE A 133 -28.57 12.78 -2.73
C ILE A 133 -29.14 13.94 -3.57
N GLU A 134 -29.73 13.63 -4.73
CA GLU A 134 -30.42 14.61 -5.59
C GLU A 134 -31.56 15.31 -4.85
N MET A 135 -32.41 14.54 -4.15
CA MET A 135 -33.54 15.07 -3.38
C MET A 135 -33.10 16.03 -2.27
N LYS A 136 -31.97 15.72 -1.62
CA LYS A 136 -31.36 16.53 -0.56
C LYS A 136 -30.45 17.63 -1.10
N GLN A 137 -30.26 17.72 -2.42
CA GLN A 137 -29.39 18.70 -3.07
C GLN A 137 -27.96 18.66 -2.55
N ILE A 138 -27.47 17.46 -2.21
CA ILE A 138 -26.08 17.25 -1.83
C ILE A 138 -25.23 17.40 -3.11
N PRO A 139 -24.22 18.29 -3.12
CA PRO A 139 -23.37 18.48 -4.31
C PRO A 139 -22.65 17.19 -4.67
N ASP A 140 -22.47 16.94 -5.97
CA ASP A 140 -21.70 15.79 -6.45
C ASP A 140 -20.25 15.85 -5.95
N GLY A 141 -19.66 14.68 -5.67
CA GLY A 141 -18.23 14.59 -5.42
C GLY A 141 -17.43 14.90 -6.70
N THR A 142 -16.22 15.43 -6.53
CA THR A 142 -15.41 15.96 -7.65
C THR A 142 -14.50 14.92 -8.31
N ILE A 143 -14.52 13.67 -7.86
CA ILE A 143 -13.56 12.64 -8.24
C ILE A 143 -14.27 11.47 -8.93
N GLU A 144 -13.98 11.26 -10.21
CA GLU A 144 -14.35 10.02 -10.90
C GLU A 144 -13.38 8.89 -10.55
N ARG A 145 -13.91 7.69 -10.32
CA ARG A 145 -13.12 6.48 -10.02
C ARG A 145 -13.23 5.49 -11.16
N THR A 146 -12.11 4.88 -11.54
CA THR A 146 -12.10 3.78 -12.52
C THR A 146 -12.06 2.44 -11.80
N PHE A 147 -13.02 1.56 -12.11
CA PHE A 147 -13.07 0.20 -11.56
C PHE A 147 -12.55 -0.84 -12.56
N LEU A 148 -11.89 -1.89 -12.07
CA LEU A 148 -11.44 -3.03 -12.88
C LEU A 148 -12.63 -3.75 -13.53
N ASP A 149 -13.77 -3.78 -12.85
CA ASP A 149 -15.03 -4.36 -13.30
C ASP A 149 -16.02 -3.30 -13.82
N GLN A 150 -15.51 -2.16 -14.31
CA GLN A 150 -16.33 -1.07 -14.87
C GLN A 150 -17.33 -1.57 -15.93
N SER A 151 -16.91 -2.52 -16.77
CA SER A 151 -17.74 -3.11 -17.82
C SER A 151 -18.91 -3.98 -17.31
N GLN A 152 -18.93 -4.32 -16.01
CA GLN A 152 -20.03 -5.04 -15.38
C GLN A 152 -21.08 -4.10 -14.78
N ILE A 153 -20.76 -2.82 -14.61
CA ILE A 153 -21.72 -1.80 -14.15
C ILE A 153 -22.71 -1.57 -15.29
N SER A 154 -24.00 -1.70 -15.01
CA SER A 154 -24.99 -1.43 -16.04
C SER A 154 -25.06 0.06 -16.38
N ASP A 155 -25.29 0.39 -17.67
CA ASP A 155 -25.34 1.77 -18.16
C ASP A 155 -26.25 2.70 -17.34
N TRP A 156 -27.37 2.17 -16.84
CA TRP A 156 -28.35 2.90 -16.03
C TRP A 156 -27.87 3.19 -14.59
N ALA A 157 -26.83 2.51 -14.12
CA ALA A 157 -26.24 2.69 -12.80
C ALA A 157 -24.89 3.41 -12.83
N THR A 158 -24.28 3.58 -14.01
CA THR A 158 -22.92 4.15 -14.14
C THR A 158 -22.79 5.51 -13.46
N SER A 159 -23.73 6.43 -13.71
CA SER A 159 -23.74 7.75 -13.04
C SER A 159 -23.84 7.60 -11.53
N ALA A 160 -24.85 6.86 -11.05
CA ALA A 160 -25.08 6.65 -9.63
C ALA A 160 -23.89 6.06 -8.89
N VAL A 161 -23.22 5.07 -9.49
CA VAL A 161 -22.02 4.46 -8.91
C VAL A 161 -20.91 5.49 -8.80
N GLN A 162 -20.69 6.33 -9.82
CA GLN A 162 -19.69 7.40 -9.74
C GLN A 162 -20.05 8.42 -8.66
N THR A 163 -21.31 8.90 -8.64
CA THR A 163 -21.79 9.89 -7.67
C THR A 163 -21.62 9.44 -6.23
N ILE A 164 -22.08 8.23 -5.89
CA ILE A 164 -22.02 7.80 -4.48
C ILE A 164 -20.61 7.38 -4.04
N VAL A 165 -19.75 6.96 -4.97
CA VAL A 165 -18.36 6.61 -4.66
C VAL A 165 -17.54 7.90 -4.52
N SER A 166 -17.79 8.91 -5.35
CA SER A 166 -17.14 10.22 -5.24
C SER A 166 -17.51 10.93 -3.93
N LEU A 167 -18.70 10.63 -3.39
CA LEU A 167 -19.18 11.05 -2.06
C LEU A 167 -18.79 10.10 -0.92
N ASP A 168 -18.05 9.03 -1.20
CA ASP A 168 -17.62 8.01 -0.23
C ASP A 168 -18.76 7.32 0.54
N ILE A 169 -19.99 7.34 0.00
CA ILE A 169 -21.14 6.65 0.57
C ILE A 169 -21.04 5.15 0.36
N MET A 170 -20.55 4.73 -0.81
CA MET A 170 -20.18 3.35 -1.10
C MET A 170 -18.73 3.26 -1.55
N ARG A 171 -17.99 2.29 -0.98
CA ARG A 171 -16.59 2.02 -1.31
C ARG A 171 -16.47 0.76 -2.17
N GLY A 172 -15.47 0.76 -3.06
CA GLY A 172 -14.99 -0.45 -3.73
C GLY A 172 -14.02 -1.24 -2.85
N THR A 173 -13.61 -2.42 -3.29
CA THR A 173 -12.54 -3.21 -2.66
C THR A 173 -11.34 -3.31 -3.60
N THR A 174 -10.14 -3.49 -3.08
CA THR A 174 -8.95 -3.70 -3.90
C THR A 174 -8.61 -5.19 -4.02
N ASN A 175 -8.19 -5.63 -5.20
CA ASN A 175 -7.62 -6.97 -5.33
C ASN A 175 -6.19 -7.02 -4.76
N LEU A 176 -5.59 -8.21 -4.72
CA LEU A 176 -4.21 -8.42 -4.24
C LEU A 176 -3.13 -7.64 -5.03
N LYS A 177 -3.49 -7.00 -6.14
CA LYS A 177 -2.63 -6.15 -6.97
C LYS A 177 -2.95 -4.65 -6.81
N GLY A 178 -3.78 -4.28 -5.82
CA GLY A 178 -4.17 -2.89 -5.54
C GLY A 178 -5.22 -2.31 -6.50
N GLN A 179 -5.81 -3.11 -7.39
CA GLN A 179 -6.78 -2.59 -8.37
C GLN A 179 -8.19 -2.53 -7.76
N LEU A 180 -8.86 -1.39 -7.90
CA LEU A 180 -10.20 -1.13 -7.35
C LEU A 180 -11.30 -1.90 -8.11
N ILE A 181 -12.21 -2.53 -7.36
CA ILE A 181 -13.34 -3.34 -7.84
C ILE A 181 -14.62 -2.87 -7.14
N PHE A 182 -15.71 -2.64 -7.89
CA PHE A 182 -16.98 -2.22 -7.32
C PHE A 182 -17.93 -3.39 -6.96
N ALA A 183 -17.87 -4.48 -7.73
CA ALA A 183 -18.73 -5.65 -7.66
C ALA A 183 -20.24 -5.33 -7.82
N PRO A 184 -20.67 -4.72 -8.94
CA PRO A 184 -22.02 -4.15 -9.10
C PRO A 184 -23.15 -5.16 -8.93
N LYS A 185 -22.93 -6.42 -9.30
CA LYS A 185 -23.95 -7.48 -9.27
C LYS A 185 -24.04 -8.25 -7.96
N ASN A 186 -23.15 -7.97 -7.00
CA ASN A 186 -23.19 -8.63 -5.71
C ASN A 186 -24.37 -8.11 -4.89
N ASN A 187 -24.96 -9.00 -4.08
CA ASN A 187 -25.94 -8.63 -3.07
C ASN A 187 -25.22 -8.05 -1.85
N THR A 188 -25.94 -7.24 -1.08
CA THR A 188 -25.42 -6.56 0.12
C THR A 188 -26.13 -7.06 1.38
N THR A 189 -25.36 -7.26 2.43
CA THR A 189 -25.86 -7.66 3.76
C THR A 189 -26.52 -6.47 4.48
N ARG A 190 -27.32 -6.75 5.50
CA ARG A 190 -27.97 -5.72 6.32
C ARG A 190 -26.96 -4.86 7.09
N GLY A 191 -25.86 -5.44 7.54
CA GLY A 191 -24.78 -4.71 8.19
C GLY A 191 -24.05 -3.76 7.23
N GLU A 192 -23.69 -4.22 6.03
CA GLU A 192 -23.08 -3.35 5.02
C GLU A 192 -24.01 -2.21 4.61
N VAL A 193 -25.32 -2.48 4.50
CA VAL A 193 -26.31 -1.41 4.27
C VAL A 193 -26.36 -0.41 5.42
N ALA A 194 -26.21 -0.85 6.66
CA ALA A 194 -26.18 0.07 7.79
C ALA A 194 -25.03 1.08 7.65
N ALA A 195 -23.83 0.61 7.26
CA ALA A 195 -22.69 1.48 6.98
C ALA A 195 -22.97 2.48 5.84
N VAL A 196 -23.57 2.02 4.72
CA VAL A 196 -23.96 2.90 3.61
C VAL A 196 -24.93 4.00 4.05
N LEU A 197 -25.95 3.63 4.84
CA LEU A 197 -26.98 4.57 5.28
C LEU A 197 -26.46 5.56 6.32
N VAL A 198 -25.56 5.14 7.22
CA VAL A 198 -24.90 6.05 8.17
C VAL A 198 -24.01 7.06 7.47
N ARG A 199 -23.20 6.65 6.49
CA ARG A 199 -22.39 7.59 5.70
C ARG A 199 -23.27 8.60 4.96
N MET A 200 -24.36 8.14 4.36
CA MET A 200 -25.35 9.03 3.72
C MET A 200 -25.99 9.99 4.73
N LEU A 201 -26.37 9.51 5.92
CA LEU A 201 -26.95 10.34 6.98
C LEU A 201 -25.97 11.41 7.48
N ASN A 202 -24.68 11.10 7.58
CA ASN A 202 -23.66 12.07 7.97
C ASN A 202 -23.59 13.21 6.96
N LEU A 203 -23.59 12.93 5.65
CA LEU A 203 -23.63 13.97 4.62
C LEU A 203 -24.92 14.81 4.67
N ILE A 204 -26.06 14.18 4.98
CA ILE A 204 -27.34 14.89 5.20
C ILE A 204 -27.26 15.75 6.48
N GLY A 205 -26.61 15.28 7.54
CA GLY A 205 -26.45 15.95 8.83
C GLY A 205 -25.45 17.11 8.81
N GLU A 206 -24.33 16.97 8.10
CA GLU A 206 -23.31 17.99 7.90
C GLU A 206 -23.85 19.24 7.17
N SER A 207 -24.93 19.10 6.39
CA SER A 207 -25.65 20.23 5.81
C SER A 207 -26.44 21.06 6.86
N ASN A 208 -26.59 20.57 8.09
CA ASN A 208 -27.38 21.19 9.16
C ASN A 208 -26.66 21.42 10.52
N ASP A 209 -25.47 20.88 10.78
CA ASP A 209 -24.74 21.15 12.03
C ASP A 209 -23.22 21.05 11.87
N SER A 210 -22.54 22.19 11.80
CA SER A 210 -21.09 22.31 11.62
C SER A 210 -20.36 22.26 12.97
N SER A 211 -20.41 21.13 13.66
CA SER A 211 -19.70 20.90 14.92
C SER A 211 -19.54 19.40 15.19
N ASP A 212 -18.75 18.73 14.35
CA ASP A 212 -18.02 17.54 14.79
C ASP A 212 -16.53 17.75 14.47
N SER A 213 -15.67 17.41 15.42
CA SER A 213 -14.23 17.67 15.35
C SER A 213 -13.62 16.94 14.16
N GLN A 214 -12.89 17.66 13.29
CA GLN A 214 -12.17 17.06 12.15
C GLN A 214 -11.28 15.90 12.62
N LYS A 215 -11.66 14.67 12.27
CA LYS A 215 -10.87 13.44 12.51
C LYS A 215 -9.71 13.28 11.55
N ILE A 216 -9.63 14.08 10.49
CA ILE A 216 -8.49 14.12 9.57
C ILE A 216 -7.89 15.53 9.62
N VAL A 217 -6.62 15.60 9.96
CA VAL A 217 -5.83 16.84 10.00
C VAL A 217 -4.74 16.73 8.95
N ILE A 218 -4.78 17.59 7.93
CA ILE A 218 -3.75 17.66 6.89
C ILE A 218 -2.97 18.95 7.07
N THR A 219 -1.66 18.83 7.23
CA THR A 219 -0.73 19.95 7.28
C THR A 219 0.27 19.85 6.13
N THR A 220 0.73 21.01 5.64
CA THR A 220 1.79 21.09 4.64
C THR A 220 3.09 21.54 5.29
N THR A 221 4.21 20.88 4.97
CA THR A 221 5.55 21.30 5.37
C THR A 221 6.31 21.77 4.13
N GLU A 222 6.63 23.06 4.10
CA GLU A 222 7.42 23.66 3.01
C GLU A 222 8.92 23.38 3.20
N TYR A 223 9.55 22.88 2.14
CA TYR A 223 10.98 22.63 2.06
C TYR A 223 11.63 23.62 1.11
N GLY A 224 12.67 24.31 1.58
CA GLY A 224 13.40 25.35 0.83
C GLY A 224 14.24 24.85 -0.36
N TYR A 225 14.08 23.59 -0.78
CA TYR A 225 14.76 23.02 -1.93
C TYR A 225 13.90 23.17 -3.19
N ASP A 226 14.53 23.47 -4.32
CA ASP A 226 13.88 23.42 -5.64
C ASP A 226 13.62 21.95 -6.05
N PHE A 227 12.41 21.66 -6.51
CA PHE A 227 11.98 20.30 -6.86
C PHE A 227 12.90 19.64 -7.89
N ASN A 228 13.33 20.35 -8.94
CA ASN A 228 14.19 19.79 -9.98
C ASN A 228 15.61 19.52 -9.47
N THR A 229 16.06 20.29 -8.48
CA THR A 229 17.33 20.05 -7.79
C THR A 229 17.25 18.75 -6.99
N VAL A 230 16.21 18.57 -6.16
CA VAL A 230 15.99 17.34 -5.39
C VAL A 230 15.84 16.14 -6.33
N LEU A 231 15.04 16.27 -7.38
CA LEU A 231 14.86 15.22 -8.39
C LEU A 231 16.19 14.78 -9.00
N SER A 232 17.06 15.72 -9.35
CA SER A 232 18.37 15.38 -9.93
C SER A 232 19.27 14.67 -8.92
N MET A 233 19.32 15.16 -7.67
CA MET A 233 20.06 14.49 -6.59
C MET A 233 19.55 13.05 -6.35
N GLN A 234 18.23 12.86 -6.31
CA GLN A 234 17.62 11.55 -6.08
C GLN A 234 17.85 10.60 -7.25
N ALA A 235 17.73 11.06 -8.50
CA ALA A 235 17.98 10.26 -9.69
C ALA A 235 19.45 9.82 -9.80
N ASP A 236 20.39 10.70 -9.42
CA ASP A 236 21.83 10.41 -9.43
C ASP A 236 22.25 9.45 -8.31
N ASN A 237 21.43 9.29 -7.26
CA ASN A 237 21.67 8.37 -6.15
C ASN A 237 21.29 6.90 -6.46
N SER A 238 21.20 6.55 -7.75
CA SER A 238 20.91 5.21 -8.26
C SER A 238 19.66 4.54 -7.64
N PRO A 239 18.49 5.22 -7.63
CA PRO A 239 17.26 4.65 -7.10
C PRO A 239 16.81 3.46 -7.96
N LYS A 240 15.98 2.57 -7.41
CA LYS A 240 15.65 1.30 -8.04
C LYS A 240 14.20 1.23 -8.49
N VAL A 241 13.95 0.61 -9.65
CA VAL A 241 12.61 0.33 -10.18
C VAL A 241 11.92 -0.77 -9.38
N ASP A 242 12.71 -1.67 -8.78
CA ASP A 242 12.22 -2.87 -8.09
C ASP A 242 12.75 -2.96 -6.65
N GLY A 243 12.04 -3.73 -5.82
CA GLY A 243 12.43 -3.99 -4.43
C GLY A 243 13.65 -4.90 -4.27
N ALA A 244 14.02 -5.68 -5.29
CA ALA A 244 15.19 -6.56 -5.25
C ALA A 244 16.50 -5.83 -5.60
N GLY A 245 16.41 -4.57 -6.06
CA GLY A 245 17.54 -3.69 -6.31
C GLY A 245 18.27 -3.96 -7.62
N TYR A 246 17.67 -4.65 -8.58
CA TYR A 246 18.31 -4.99 -9.85
C TYR A 246 18.41 -3.79 -10.78
N PHE A 247 17.33 -3.02 -10.95
CA PHE A 247 17.22 -2.06 -12.02
C PHE A 247 17.23 -0.63 -11.53
N THR A 248 18.11 0.20 -12.07
CA THR A 248 18.11 1.64 -11.77
C THR A 248 16.95 2.34 -12.47
N ALA A 249 16.20 3.15 -11.71
CA ALA A 249 15.01 3.88 -12.15
C ALA A 249 15.34 5.13 -12.95
N SER A 250 14.56 5.38 -14.01
CA SER A 250 14.64 6.60 -14.82
C SER A 250 14.28 7.83 -13.99
N LYS A 251 14.77 9.01 -14.44
CA LYS A 251 14.48 10.28 -13.78
C LYS A 251 12.98 10.58 -13.75
N GLU A 252 12.27 10.21 -14.80
CA GLU A 252 10.82 10.37 -14.96
C GLU A 252 10.07 9.54 -13.92
N LEU A 253 10.50 8.30 -13.66
CA LEU A 253 9.91 7.46 -12.62
C LEU A 253 10.17 8.00 -11.22
N VAL A 254 11.40 8.50 -10.96
CA VAL A 254 11.73 9.17 -9.70
C VAL A 254 10.85 10.41 -9.51
N ALA A 255 10.64 11.21 -10.55
CA ALA A 255 9.78 12.39 -10.50
C ALA A 255 8.35 12.06 -10.10
N TYR A 256 7.80 10.95 -10.62
CA TYR A 256 6.45 10.49 -10.26
C TYR A 256 6.31 10.23 -8.76
N PHE A 257 7.20 9.43 -8.17
CA PHE A 257 7.09 9.06 -6.76
C PHE A 257 7.62 10.12 -5.79
N LEU A 258 8.50 11.00 -6.26
CA LEU A 258 8.98 12.13 -5.48
C LEU A 258 7.93 13.24 -5.37
N ASN A 259 7.04 13.42 -6.36
CA ASN A 259 6.09 14.53 -6.36
C ASN A 259 4.87 14.26 -5.46
N PRO A 260 4.68 14.98 -4.34
CA PRO A 260 3.52 14.78 -3.47
C PRO A 260 2.20 15.13 -4.15
N GLY A 261 2.22 16.03 -5.15
CA GLY A 261 1.05 16.42 -5.93
C GLY A 261 0.44 15.30 -6.78
N ASN A 262 1.12 14.16 -6.93
CA ASN A 262 0.59 12.98 -7.62
C ASN A 262 -0.37 12.13 -6.77
N PHE A 263 -0.45 12.38 -5.45
CA PHE A 263 -1.19 11.54 -4.52
C PHE A 263 -2.26 12.38 -3.82
N SER A 264 -3.53 12.11 -4.13
CA SER A 264 -4.68 12.82 -3.53
C SER A 264 -5.03 12.25 -2.16
N ALA A 265 -5.62 13.05 -1.28
CA ALA A 265 -6.10 12.61 0.05
C ALA A 265 -7.06 11.41 0.01
N SER A 266 -7.70 11.19 -1.14
CA SER A 266 -8.61 10.08 -1.38
C SER A 266 -7.93 8.78 -1.82
N ASP A 267 -6.62 8.81 -2.08
CA ASP A 267 -5.87 7.67 -2.61
C ASP A 267 -5.20 6.89 -1.47
N PRO A 268 -5.18 5.54 -1.51
CA PRO A 268 -4.47 4.74 -0.52
C PRO A 268 -3.00 5.15 -0.35
N GLU A 269 -2.35 5.56 -1.43
CA GLU A 269 -0.98 6.05 -1.47
C GLU A 269 -0.77 7.31 -0.62
N PHE A 270 -1.81 8.08 -0.34
CA PHE A 270 -1.72 9.28 0.51
C PHE A 270 -1.32 8.96 1.95
N PHE A 271 -1.53 7.73 2.40
CA PHE A 271 -1.05 7.25 3.69
C PHE A 271 0.48 7.28 3.82
N GLN A 272 1.21 7.53 2.73
CA GLN A 272 2.64 7.80 2.80
C GLN A 272 2.96 9.07 3.61
N PHE A 273 1.99 9.99 3.71
CA PHE A 273 2.07 11.24 4.47
C PHE A 273 1.50 11.11 5.89
N LEU A 274 0.96 9.96 6.28
CA LEU A 274 0.45 9.77 7.63
C LEU A 274 1.60 9.96 8.63
N LYS A 275 1.41 10.86 9.60
CA LYS A 275 2.35 11.04 10.71
C LYS A 275 2.39 9.77 11.53
N LEU A 276 3.60 9.24 11.71
CA LEU A 276 3.88 8.08 12.53
C LEU A 276 4.27 8.47 13.95
N SER A 277 4.13 9.74 14.33
CA SER A 277 4.65 10.35 15.56
C SER A 277 3.59 11.10 16.39
N TYR A 278 2.46 10.45 16.66
CA TYR A 278 1.42 11.00 17.55
C TYR A 278 0.71 9.89 18.31
N THR A 279 0.23 10.19 19.52
CA THR A 279 -0.38 9.20 20.42
C THR A 279 -1.78 9.55 20.90
N ASP A 280 -2.27 10.73 20.55
CA ASP A 280 -3.56 11.22 21.01
C ASP A 280 -4.71 10.59 20.21
N GLY A 281 -5.88 10.43 20.85
CA GLY A 281 -7.10 9.97 20.19
C GLY A 281 -7.34 8.46 20.20
N PHE A 282 -6.59 7.68 21.00
CA PHE A 282 -6.71 6.22 21.02
C PHE A 282 -7.09 5.66 22.40
N ASP A 283 -8.14 4.83 22.43
CA ASP A 283 -8.64 4.18 23.65
C ASP A 283 -8.29 2.68 23.67
N ALA A 284 -7.76 2.21 24.80
CA ALA A 284 -7.30 0.83 24.95
C ALA A 284 -8.44 -0.21 24.84
N LYS A 285 -9.66 0.17 25.22
CA LYS A 285 -10.81 -0.74 25.16
C LYS A 285 -11.28 -0.89 23.71
N MET A 286 -11.38 0.21 22.97
CA MET A 286 -11.63 0.18 21.52
C MET A 286 -10.60 -0.70 20.80
N ILE A 287 -9.30 -0.45 21.02
CA ILE A 287 -8.24 -1.22 20.35
C ILE A 287 -8.32 -2.72 20.66
N ASN A 288 -8.58 -3.09 21.92
CA ASN A 288 -8.66 -4.50 22.31
C ASN A 288 -9.87 -5.22 21.71
N ASN A 289 -10.97 -4.50 21.49
CA ASN A 289 -12.22 -5.07 20.98
C ASN A 289 -12.27 -5.08 19.45
N ASP A 290 -11.76 -4.01 18.83
CA ASP A 290 -12.05 -3.71 17.43
C ASP A 290 -10.83 -3.98 16.52
N ILE A 291 -9.62 -4.12 17.08
CA ILE A 291 -8.37 -4.24 16.32
C ILE A 291 -7.58 -5.51 16.68
N LEU A 292 -7.33 -5.75 17.97
CA LEU A 292 -6.48 -6.85 18.41
C LEU A 292 -7.23 -8.20 18.36
N PRO A 293 -6.52 -9.33 18.13
CA PRO A 293 -7.15 -10.64 18.06
C PRO A 293 -7.84 -11.04 19.37
N GLU A 294 -9.05 -11.58 19.27
CA GLU A 294 -9.83 -12.04 20.44
C GLU A 294 -9.62 -13.52 20.79
N SER A 295 -8.98 -14.31 19.92
CA SER A 295 -8.83 -15.76 20.10
C SER A 295 -8.00 -16.11 21.34
N ASP A 296 -8.50 -17.03 22.16
CA ASP A 296 -7.77 -17.53 23.32
C ASP A 296 -6.44 -18.18 22.90
N GLY A 297 -5.37 -17.86 23.64
CA GLY A 297 -4.01 -18.30 23.32
C GLY A 297 -3.26 -17.43 22.30
N ASN A 298 -3.89 -16.36 21.79
CA ASN A 298 -3.17 -15.36 21.00
C ASN A 298 -2.38 -14.41 21.93
N PRO A 299 -1.07 -14.25 21.73
CA PRO A 299 -0.22 -13.42 22.58
C PRO A 299 -0.54 -11.92 22.50
N LEU A 300 -1.24 -11.46 21.45
CA LEU A 300 -1.64 -10.06 21.26
C LEU A 300 -3.04 -9.75 21.81
N LYS A 301 -3.77 -10.74 22.34
CA LYS A 301 -5.09 -10.51 22.95
C LYS A 301 -4.95 -9.64 24.20
N GLY A 302 -5.71 -8.55 24.28
CA GLY A 302 -5.75 -7.71 25.49
C GLY A 302 -4.52 -6.81 25.68
N THR A 303 -3.63 -6.71 24.69
CA THR A 303 -2.33 -6.01 24.83
C THR A 303 -2.36 -4.54 24.43
N ALA A 304 -3.54 -3.94 24.16
CA ALA A 304 -3.64 -2.55 23.69
C ALA A 304 -2.86 -1.57 24.57
N GLN A 305 -2.90 -1.73 25.90
CA GLN A 305 -2.19 -0.83 26.80
C GLN A 305 -0.66 -0.94 26.66
N TYR A 306 -0.11 -2.11 26.32
CA TYR A 306 1.32 -2.25 26.05
C TYR A 306 1.73 -1.49 24.79
N PHE A 307 0.88 -1.53 23.76
CA PHE A 307 1.09 -0.77 22.53
C PHE A 307 0.99 0.74 22.77
N LEU A 308 -0.03 1.20 23.50
CA LEU A 308 -0.19 2.62 23.85
C LEU A 308 1.00 3.13 24.68
N ASN A 309 1.43 2.39 25.70
CA ASN A 309 2.58 2.77 26.52
C ASN A 309 3.88 2.80 25.72
N ALA A 310 4.09 1.84 24.81
CA ALA A 310 5.25 1.82 23.95
C ALA A 310 5.21 2.98 22.94
N ALA A 311 4.05 3.24 22.36
CA ALA A 311 3.82 4.34 21.44
C ALA A 311 4.10 5.70 22.08
N GLU A 312 3.58 5.94 23.29
CA GLU A 312 3.87 7.15 24.08
C GLU A 312 5.35 7.30 24.38
N LYS A 313 5.98 6.22 24.86
CA LYS A 313 7.40 6.23 25.21
C LYS A 313 8.31 6.55 24.01
N TYR A 314 7.93 6.11 22.81
CA TYR A 314 8.77 6.20 21.61
C TYR A 314 8.27 7.21 20.58
N ASN A 315 7.27 8.02 20.94
CA ASN A 315 6.57 8.96 20.06
C ASN A 315 6.18 8.31 18.73
N LEU A 316 5.45 7.20 18.81
CA LEU A 316 4.96 6.44 17.66
C LEU A 316 3.44 6.52 17.58
N ASN A 317 2.90 6.40 16.38
CA ASN A 317 1.50 6.12 16.16
C ASN A 317 1.16 4.71 16.69
N PRO A 318 0.29 4.58 17.71
CA PRO A 318 -0.02 3.29 18.33
C PRO A 318 -0.74 2.35 17.36
N ILE A 319 -1.60 2.87 16.48
CA ILE A 319 -2.28 2.07 15.47
C ILE A 319 -1.29 1.54 14.46
N TYR A 320 -0.40 2.38 13.92
CA TYR A 320 0.67 1.94 13.04
C TYR A 320 1.50 0.82 13.69
N LEU A 321 1.87 0.97 14.96
CA LEU A 321 2.62 -0.03 15.69
C LEU A 321 1.85 -1.36 15.84
N ILE A 322 0.56 -1.31 16.17
CA ILE A 322 -0.33 -2.47 16.30
C ILE A 322 -0.52 -3.17 14.96
N VAL A 323 -0.88 -2.41 13.95
CA VAL A 323 -1.06 -2.83 12.56
C VAL A 323 0.21 -3.54 12.09
N HIS A 324 1.38 -2.93 12.24
CA HIS A 324 2.65 -3.52 11.84
C HIS A 324 2.91 -4.84 12.57
N ALA A 325 2.64 -4.91 13.88
CA ALA A 325 2.77 -6.16 14.62
C ALA A 325 1.81 -7.24 14.12
N LEU A 326 0.56 -6.91 13.80
CA LEU A 326 -0.40 -7.88 13.26
C LEU A 326 0.02 -8.41 11.88
N HIS A 327 0.56 -7.55 11.01
CA HIS A 327 1.06 -7.97 9.71
C HIS A 327 2.22 -8.97 9.83
N GLU A 328 3.26 -8.58 10.56
CA GLU A 328 4.49 -9.38 10.72
C GLU A 328 4.23 -10.73 11.40
N THR A 329 3.15 -10.83 12.17
CA THR A 329 2.83 -12.02 12.96
C THR A 329 1.71 -12.85 12.39
N ALA A 330 1.16 -12.50 11.23
CA ALA A 330 -0.07 -13.08 10.70
C ALA A 330 -1.17 -13.09 11.77
N ASN A 331 -1.52 -11.91 12.30
CA ASN A 331 -2.49 -11.67 13.37
C ASN A 331 -2.14 -12.41 14.68
N GLY A 332 -0.86 -12.40 15.08
CA GLY A 332 -0.37 -13.03 16.31
C GLY A 332 -0.21 -14.55 16.24
N THR A 333 -0.31 -15.15 15.05
CA THR A 333 -0.32 -16.61 14.88
C THR A 333 1.03 -17.23 14.50
N SER A 334 2.02 -16.40 14.11
CA SER A 334 3.36 -16.85 13.73
C SER A 334 4.12 -17.50 14.91
N THR A 335 5.11 -18.35 14.59
CA THR A 335 5.92 -19.06 15.59
C THR A 335 6.64 -18.09 16.52
N LEU A 336 7.27 -17.05 15.97
CA LEU A 336 7.97 -16.01 16.74
C LEU A 336 7.02 -15.21 17.65
N ALA A 337 5.78 -14.97 17.20
CA ALA A 337 4.77 -14.28 18.00
C ALA A 337 4.28 -15.14 19.16
N LYS A 338 4.00 -16.43 18.94
CA LYS A 338 3.52 -17.36 19.98
C LYS A 338 4.56 -17.64 21.07
N GLY A 339 5.82 -17.33 20.79
CA GLY A 339 6.94 -17.47 21.70
C GLY A 339 7.78 -18.70 21.39
N VAL A 340 9.10 -18.53 21.48
CA VAL A 340 10.10 -19.58 21.19
C VAL A 340 10.95 -19.82 22.43
N LEU A 341 11.11 -21.08 22.84
CA LEU A 341 12.06 -21.45 23.89
C LEU A 341 13.48 -21.42 23.32
N VAL A 342 14.29 -20.48 23.79
CA VAL A 342 15.71 -20.35 23.43
C VAL A 342 16.56 -21.03 24.50
N THR A 343 17.46 -21.92 24.08
CA THR A 343 18.40 -22.65 24.94
C THR A 343 19.86 -22.46 24.53
N GLU A 344 20.08 -21.87 23.36
CA GLU A 344 21.40 -21.59 22.76
C GLU A 344 21.30 -20.25 22.01
N VAL A 345 22.37 -19.47 22.01
CA VAL A 345 22.52 -18.23 21.23
C VAL A 345 23.90 -18.23 20.59
N ASP A 346 23.99 -18.01 19.27
CA ASP A 346 25.26 -17.99 18.51
C ASP A 346 26.10 -19.29 18.65
N GLY A 347 25.47 -20.42 18.96
CA GLY A 347 26.18 -21.69 19.22
C GLY A 347 26.48 -21.97 20.69
N ASP A 348 26.28 -21.01 21.58
CA ASP A 348 26.59 -21.14 23.01
C ASP A 348 25.34 -21.40 23.86
N PRO A 349 25.35 -22.38 24.79
CA PRO A 349 24.23 -22.63 25.69
C PRO A 349 23.91 -21.42 26.58
N VAL A 350 22.63 -21.11 26.74
CA VAL A 350 22.12 -20.02 27.59
C VAL A 350 21.07 -20.52 28.58
N GLU A 351 20.70 -19.70 29.57
CA GLU A 351 19.57 -20.00 30.46
C GLU A 351 18.27 -20.13 29.64
N PRO A 352 17.55 -21.27 29.70
CA PRO A 352 16.34 -21.46 28.91
C PRO A 352 15.26 -20.42 29.19
N LYS A 353 14.87 -19.64 28.18
CA LYS A 353 13.79 -18.64 28.28
C LYS A 353 12.89 -18.65 27.06
N ILE A 354 11.60 -18.42 27.29
CA ILE A 354 10.66 -18.12 26.20
C ILE A 354 10.88 -16.65 25.81
N VAL A 355 11.02 -16.41 24.51
CA VAL A 355 11.15 -15.08 23.92
C VAL A 355 10.02 -14.83 22.95
N TYR A 356 9.63 -13.56 22.80
CA TYR A 356 8.58 -13.13 21.86
C TYR A 356 9.18 -12.15 20.85
N ASN A 357 8.70 -12.19 19.61
CA ASN A 357 9.09 -11.22 18.58
C ASN A 357 7.89 -10.94 17.66
N PHE A 358 7.35 -9.72 17.75
CA PHE A 358 6.15 -9.31 17.02
C PHE A 358 6.42 -8.51 15.74
N PHE A 359 7.69 -8.26 15.41
CA PHE A 359 8.05 -7.37 14.29
C PHE A 359 9.07 -8.00 13.34
N GLY A 360 9.33 -9.31 13.47
CA GLY A 360 10.27 -10.03 12.62
C GLY A 360 11.73 -9.57 12.74
N ILE A 361 12.09 -8.79 13.77
CA ILE A 361 13.41 -8.16 13.85
C ILE A 361 14.48 -9.23 14.10
N GLY A 362 15.51 -9.24 13.25
CA GLY A 362 16.61 -10.20 13.31
C GLY A 362 16.29 -11.56 12.66
N ALA A 363 15.13 -11.72 12.03
CA ALA A 363 14.86 -12.89 11.18
C ALA A 363 15.68 -12.79 9.88
N ILE A 364 16.31 -13.88 9.47
CA ILE A 364 17.17 -13.94 8.27
C ILE A 364 16.33 -14.38 7.08
N ASP A 365 16.50 -13.71 5.92
CA ASP A 365 15.77 -14.05 4.69
C ASP A 365 16.07 -15.48 4.22
N PRO A 366 15.05 -16.22 3.74
CA PRO A 366 15.18 -17.62 3.34
C PRO A 366 16.02 -17.84 2.07
N THR A 367 16.50 -16.77 1.44
CA THR A 367 17.37 -16.87 0.26
C THR A 367 18.74 -17.45 0.59
N ASP A 368 19.13 -17.47 1.87
CA ASP A 368 20.42 -18.01 2.30
C ASP A 368 20.34 -19.21 3.26
N LEU A 369 19.19 -19.57 3.86
CA LEU A 369 19.05 -20.72 4.77
C LEU A 369 17.60 -21.27 4.85
N THR A 370 17.43 -22.47 5.42
CA THR A 370 16.14 -23.14 5.68
C THR A 370 15.18 -22.30 6.56
N PRO A 371 13.85 -22.49 6.49
CA PRO A 371 12.87 -21.77 7.34
C PRO A 371 13.17 -21.77 8.85
N ASP A 372 13.84 -22.81 9.35
CA ASP A 372 14.29 -22.91 10.75
C ASP A 372 15.33 -21.85 11.13
N ALA A 373 16.14 -21.38 10.17
CA ALA A 373 17.16 -20.36 10.38
C ALA A 373 16.56 -18.96 10.55
N THR A 374 15.48 -18.65 9.82
CA THR A 374 14.72 -17.41 9.97
C THR A 374 14.14 -17.29 11.39
N ILE A 375 13.52 -18.37 11.88
CA ILE A 375 12.96 -18.43 13.24
C ILE A 375 14.09 -18.38 14.29
N LYS A 376 15.18 -19.12 14.08
CA LYS A 376 16.34 -19.12 15.00
C LYS A 376 16.92 -17.71 15.15
N GLY A 377 17.22 -17.03 14.04
CA GLY A 377 17.78 -15.67 14.06
C GLY A 377 16.89 -14.68 14.82
N GLY A 378 15.57 -14.68 14.53
CA GLY A 378 14.61 -13.81 15.20
C GLY A 378 14.47 -14.10 16.70
N ALA A 379 14.57 -15.36 17.12
CA ALA A 379 14.48 -15.77 18.52
C ALA A 379 15.77 -15.45 19.30
N GLU A 380 16.94 -15.71 18.72
CA GLU A 380 18.23 -15.34 19.33
C GLU A 380 18.37 -13.81 19.48
N TYR A 381 17.93 -13.05 18.49
CA TYR A 381 17.87 -11.59 18.58
C TYR A 381 16.98 -11.14 19.75
N ALA A 382 15.77 -11.70 19.84
CA ALA A 382 14.83 -11.40 20.93
C ALA A 382 15.41 -11.76 22.31
N TYR A 383 16.15 -12.87 22.42
CA TYR A 383 16.86 -13.25 23.64
C TYR A 383 17.93 -12.21 24.03
N LYS A 384 18.78 -11.81 23.08
CA LYS A 384 19.83 -10.79 23.30
C LYS A 384 19.25 -9.44 23.72
N LYS A 385 18.05 -9.11 23.27
CA LYS A 385 17.32 -7.88 23.63
C LYS A 385 16.46 -8.00 24.88
N GLY A 386 16.37 -9.18 25.50
CA GLY A 386 15.62 -9.40 26.72
C GLY A 386 14.10 -9.42 26.56
N TRP A 387 13.60 -9.81 25.40
CA TRP A 387 12.15 -9.85 25.07
C TRP A 387 11.47 -11.09 25.65
N PHE A 388 11.60 -11.27 26.96
CA PHE A 388 11.10 -12.44 27.70
C PHE A 388 9.62 -12.37 28.05
N THR A 389 8.96 -11.24 27.75
CA THR A 389 7.52 -11.05 27.95
C THR A 389 6.93 -10.37 26.71
N VAL A 390 5.61 -10.52 26.55
CA VAL A 390 4.85 -9.84 25.49
C VAL A 390 5.07 -8.32 25.55
N GLU A 391 4.97 -7.72 26.73
CA GLU A 391 5.22 -6.28 26.93
C GLU A 391 6.65 -5.88 26.53
N ALA A 392 7.67 -6.65 26.93
CA ALA A 392 9.06 -6.36 26.60
C ALA A 392 9.32 -6.44 25.09
N ALA A 393 8.70 -7.40 24.39
CA ALA A 393 8.79 -7.53 22.95
C ALA A 393 8.09 -6.38 22.20
N ILE A 394 6.90 -5.95 22.65
CA ILE A 394 6.20 -4.78 22.11
C ILE A 394 7.05 -3.52 22.31
N ASN A 395 7.54 -3.30 23.53
CA ASN A 395 8.37 -2.14 23.87
C ASN A 395 9.67 -2.11 23.06
N GLY A 396 10.36 -3.25 22.94
CA GLY A 396 11.61 -3.35 22.20
C GLY A 396 11.46 -3.23 20.70
N GLY A 397 10.37 -3.74 20.13
CA GLY A 397 10.05 -3.55 18.72
C GLY A 397 9.70 -2.09 18.40
N ALA A 398 8.89 -1.44 19.25
CA ALA A 398 8.63 -0.01 19.16
C ALA A 398 9.93 0.82 19.25
N ALA A 399 10.82 0.48 20.16
CA ALA A 399 12.14 1.12 20.26
C ALA A 399 12.94 0.97 18.96
N PHE A 400 12.92 -0.20 18.34
CA PHE A 400 13.63 -0.45 17.08
C PHE A 400 13.04 0.36 15.92
N ILE A 401 11.72 0.48 15.84
CA ILE A 401 11.02 1.27 14.81
C ILE A 401 11.28 2.77 14.99
N SER A 402 11.26 3.26 16.22
CA SER A 402 11.47 4.68 16.53
C SER A 402 12.93 5.10 16.34
N ASN A 403 13.87 4.29 16.87
CA ASN A 403 15.30 4.59 16.83
C ASN A 403 15.84 4.44 15.40
N GLY A 404 16.10 5.57 14.74
CA GLY A 404 16.76 5.63 13.44
C GLY A 404 15.92 6.19 12.30
N TYR A 405 14.66 6.57 12.51
CA TYR A 405 13.90 7.32 11.50
C TYR A 405 12.96 8.33 12.15
N ILE A 406 12.04 7.86 12.99
CA ILE A 406 11.00 8.71 13.58
C ILE A 406 11.62 9.70 14.58
N SER A 407 12.62 9.28 15.36
CA SER A 407 13.40 10.17 16.25
C SER A 407 14.19 11.25 15.50
N ASP A 408 14.50 11.01 14.23
CA ASP A 408 15.36 11.86 13.39
C ASP A 408 14.54 12.79 12.48
N GLY A 409 13.22 12.87 12.72
CA GLY A 409 12.29 13.71 11.97
C GLY A 409 11.70 13.05 10.71
N GLN A 410 12.10 11.80 10.39
CA GLN A 410 11.55 11.03 9.28
C GLN A 410 10.29 10.28 9.72
N ASP A 411 9.30 11.03 10.16
CA ASP A 411 8.07 10.55 10.80
C ASP A 411 6.88 10.34 9.86
N THR A 412 7.14 10.19 8.56
CA THR A 412 6.20 9.69 7.56
C THR A 412 6.93 8.74 6.62
N LEU A 413 6.21 7.80 5.98
CA LEU A 413 6.83 6.89 5.00
C LEU A 413 7.50 7.66 3.85
N TYR A 414 6.91 8.80 3.46
CA TYR A 414 7.51 9.70 2.48
C TYR A 414 8.89 10.20 2.96
N LYS A 415 8.98 10.72 4.19
CA LYS A 415 10.25 11.25 4.72
C LYS A 415 11.29 10.15 4.92
N MET A 416 10.87 8.93 5.27
CA MET A 416 11.76 7.77 5.35
C MET A 416 12.35 7.43 3.97
N ARG A 417 11.56 7.54 2.90
CA ARG A 417 12.02 7.23 1.54
C ARG A 417 12.85 8.36 0.93
N TRP A 418 12.40 9.60 1.05
CA TRP A 418 12.94 10.72 0.27
C TRP A 418 13.83 11.65 1.09
N ASN A 419 13.66 11.68 2.41
CA ASN A 419 14.33 12.59 3.34
C ASN A 419 14.35 14.06 2.84
N PRO A 420 13.20 14.74 2.78
CA PRO A 420 13.14 16.12 2.31
C PRO A 420 13.96 17.10 3.17
N ASP A 421 14.22 16.80 4.44
CA ASP A 421 15.09 17.59 5.33
C ASP A 421 16.57 17.53 4.91
N ASN A 422 17.02 16.38 4.38
CA ASN A 422 18.36 16.20 3.86
C ASN A 422 18.35 15.20 2.68
N PRO A 423 18.00 15.65 1.47
CA PRO A 423 17.80 14.78 0.32
C PRO A 423 18.99 13.85 0.07
N THR A 424 18.71 12.59 -0.28
CA THR A 424 19.68 11.49 -0.51
C THR A 424 20.37 10.91 0.73
N VAL A 425 20.23 11.54 1.89
CA VAL A 425 20.85 11.05 3.14
C VAL A 425 19.85 10.18 3.91
N HIS A 426 20.32 9.09 4.51
CA HIS A 426 19.55 8.26 5.45
C HIS A 426 18.16 7.84 4.95
N GLN A 427 18.11 7.25 3.76
CA GLN A 427 16.87 6.77 3.16
C GLN A 427 16.66 5.29 3.48
N TYR A 428 15.43 4.91 3.78
CA TYR A 428 15.07 3.55 4.20
C TYR A 428 15.21 2.53 3.07
N ALA A 429 14.91 2.92 1.83
CA ALA A 429 14.90 2.03 0.68
C ALA A 429 15.39 2.72 -0.59
N THR A 430 15.94 1.93 -1.51
CA THR A 430 16.33 2.38 -2.85
C THR A 430 15.18 2.31 -3.84
N HIS A 431 14.22 1.39 -3.65
CA HIS A 431 13.04 1.23 -4.49
C HIS A 431 12.16 2.48 -4.48
N VAL A 432 11.89 3.08 -5.65
CA VAL A 432 11.14 4.35 -5.77
C VAL A 432 9.70 4.26 -5.27
N GLU A 433 9.04 3.12 -5.46
CA GLU A 433 7.66 2.88 -5.04
C GLU A 433 7.54 2.43 -3.57
N TRP A 434 8.66 2.33 -2.83
CA TRP A 434 8.63 1.75 -1.48
C TRP A 434 7.59 2.43 -0.57
N ALA A 435 7.55 3.76 -0.53
CA ALA A 435 6.67 4.52 0.35
C ALA A 435 5.19 4.31 0.00
N THR A 436 4.83 4.39 -1.29
CA THR A 436 3.46 4.19 -1.77
C THR A 436 3.00 2.75 -1.59
N SER A 437 3.88 1.77 -1.86
CA SER A 437 3.60 0.35 -1.59
C SER A 437 3.32 0.09 -0.10
N GLN A 438 4.09 0.71 0.81
CA GLN A 438 3.82 0.62 2.25
C GLN A 438 2.55 1.38 2.64
N ALA A 439 2.29 2.53 2.03
CA ALA A 439 1.10 3.34 2.28
C ALA A 439 -0.19 2.60 1.91
N ILE A 440 -0.24 1.90 0.77
CA ILE A 440 -1.39 1.09 0.37
C ILE A 440 -1.66 -0.02 1.40
N ARG A 441 -0.60 -0.68 1.90
CA ARG A 441 -0.74 -1.67 2.97
C ARG A 441 -1.30 -1.04 4.23
N LEU A 442 -0.75 0.11 4.63
CA LEU A 442 -1.19 0.85 5.80
C LEU A 442 -2.66 1.28 5.68
N TYR A 443 -3.06 1.87 4.55
CA TYR A 443 -4.44 2.22 4.22
C TYR A 443 -5.37 1.03 4.33
N ASN A 444 -5.03 -0.10 3.68
CA ASN A 444 -5.87 -1.30 3.71
C ASN A 444 -6.06 -1.82 5.13
N MET A 445 -5.03 -1.72 5.97
CA MET A 445 -5.11 -2.15 7.36
C MET A 445 -5.95 -1.19 8.21
N PHE A 446 -5.76 0.12 8.06
CA PHE A 446 -6.64 1.11 8.71
C PHE A 446 -8.10 0.94 8.26
N SER A 447 -8.33 0.66 6.98
CA SER A 447 -9.67 0.38 6.44
C SER A 447 -10.26 -0.92 6.98
N THR A 448 -9.45 -1.97 7.17
CA THR A 448 -9.91 -3.28 7.69
C THR A 448 -10.47 -3.16 9.10
N TYR A 449 -9.93 -2.23 9.90
CA TYR A 449 -10.34 -1.99 11.29
C TYR A 449 -11.22 -0.74 11.45
N ASP A 450 -11.77 -0.22 10.35
CA ASP A 450 -12.64 0.99 10.32
C ASP A 450 -12.01 2.24 10.98
N LEU A 451 -10.67 2.34 10.97
CA LEU A 451 -9.95 3.41 11.65
C LEU A 451 -9.87 4.69 10.83
N ILE A 452 -10.15 4.63 9.53
CA ILE A 452 -10.14 5.81 8.66
C ILE A 452 -11.20 6.82 9.12
N ASP A 453 -12.38 6.33 9.52
CA ASP A 453 -13.52 7.16 9.90
C ASP A 453 -13.60 7.37 11.42
N ASN A 454 -12.84 6.61 12.21
CA ASN A 454 -12.94 6.56 13.67
C ASN A 454 -11.69 7.00 14.43
N ALA A 455 -10.52 7.03 13.79
CA ALA A 455 -9.29 7.55 14.39
C ALA A 455 -9.02 9.00 13.99
N LEU A 456 -8.37 9.75 14.89
CA LEU A 456 -7.77 11.03 14.54
C LEU A 456 -6.50 10.79 13.73
N LEU A 457 -6.50 11.15 12.45
CA LEU A 457 -5.38 10.96 11.54
C LEU A 457 -4.70 12.29 11.20
N HIS A 458 -3.40 12.37 11.50
CA HIS A 458 -2.56 13.50 11.12
C HIS A 458 -1.77 13.15 9.86
N PHE A 459 -1.86 13.96 8.82
CA PHE A 459 -1.07 13.86 7.61
C PHE A 459 -0.16 15.08 7.46
N GLU A 460 1.07 14.85 7.04
CA GLU A 460 2.05 15.89 6.76
C GLU A 460 2.57 15.76 5.32
N VAL A 461 2.09 16.65 4.46
CA VAL A 461 2.41 16.66 3.03
C VAL A 461 3.61 17.58 2.80
N PRO A 462 4.71 17.09 2.21
CA PRO A 462 5.84 17.93 1.85
C PRO A 462 5.51 18.79 0.62
N GLU A 463 6.06 20.00 0.56
CA GLU A 463 6.01 20.87 -0.62
C GLU A 463 7.39 21.45 -0.91
N TYR A 464 7.88 21.29 -2.15
CA TYR A 464 9.16 21.85 -2.59
C TYR A 464 8.95 23.16 -3.38
N LEU A 465 10.00 23.99 -3.45
CA LEU A 465 9.99 25.17 -4.31
C LEU A 465 9.86 24.76 -5.79
N ASN A 466 9.02 25.47 -6.54
CA ASN A 466 8.75 25.22 -7.96
C ASN A 466 8.29 23.77 -8.28
N GLN A 467 7.64 23.10 -7.31
CA GLN A 467 7.06 21.77 -7.51
C GLN A 467 5.99 21.81 -8.61
N PRO A 468 6.02 20.90 -9.59
CA PRO A 468 4.96 20.80 -10.59
C PRO A 468 3.68 20.24 -9.96
N THR A 469 2.52 20.66 -10.43
CA THR A 469 1.21 20.19 -9.94
C THR A 469 1.07 18.67 -9.99
N SER A 470 1.63 18.04 -11.02
CA SER A 470 1.76 16.60 -11.15
C SER A 470 2.98 16.24 -12.00
N SER A 471 3.41 14.99 -11.92
CA SER A 471 4.42 14.40 -12.78
C SER A 471 3.86 13.07 -13.28
N PRO A 472 3.69 12.84 -14.59
CA PRO A 472 3.00 11.65 -15.09
C PRO A 472 3.80 10.37 -14.81
N LEU A 473 3.10 9.27 -14.55
CA LEU A 473 3.74 7.95 -14.42
C LEU A 473 4.24 7.52 -15.80
N PRO A 474 5.55 7.29 -16.00
CA PRO A 474 6.04 6.85 -17.30
C PRO A 474 5.52 5.46 -17.67
N ASP A 475 5.38 5.24 -18.98
CA ASP A 475 5.08 3.93 -19.55
C ASP A 475 6.13 2.91 -19.07
N PRO A 476 5.78 1.63 -18.91
CA PRO A 476 6.69 0.62 -18.37
C PRO A 476 8.07 0.56 -19.07
N GLU A 477 8.13 0.87 -20.36
CA GLU A 477 9.36 0.86 -21.17
C GLU A 477 10.33 1.99 -20.78
N ASP A 478 9.80 3.13 -20.29
CA ASP A 478 10.54 4.34 -19.97
C ASP A 478 10.90 4.44 -18.48
N ARG A 479 10.64 3.38 -17.70
CA ARG A 479 10.91 3.32 -16.25
C ARG A 479 12.37 3.06 -15.89
N TYR A 480 13.17 2.66 -16.86
CA TYR A 480 14.52 2.15 -16.66
C TYR A 480 15.54 3.14 -17.21
N VAL A 481 16.60 3.41 -16.44
CA VAL A 481 17.79 4.05 -17.02
C VAL A 481 18.36 3.12 -18.08
N VAL A 482 18.77 3.70 -19.21
CA VAL A 482 19.59 3.02 -20.21
C VAL A 482 21.02 3.51 -19.99
N PHE A 483 21.84 2.76 -19.25
CA PHE A 483 23.22 3.18 -19.02
C PHE A 483 24.00 3.09 -20.33
N GLU A 484 24.70 4.16 -20.62
CA GLU A 484 25.48 4.29 -21.85
C GLU A 484 26.59 3.22 -21.90
N VAL A 485 26.52 2.42 -22.96
CA VAL A 485 27.60 1.52 -23.38
C VAL A 485 28.38 2.20 -24.51
N PRO A 486 29.63 1.77 -24.79
CA PRO A 486 30.35 2.32 -25.92
C PRO A 486 29.64 2.05 -27.26
N ASP A 487 29.73 3.00 -28.17
CA ASP A 487 29.21 2.84 -29.53
C ASP A 487 29.85 1.63 -30.23
N GLY A 488 29.02 0.85 -30.92
CA GLY A 488 29.48 -0.30 -31.71
C GLY A 488 29.65 -1.59 -30.90
N LEU A 489 29.15 -1.68 -29.66
CA LEU A 489 29.07 -2.96 -28.98
C LEU A 489 28.13 -3.93 -29.70
N ILE A 490 28.61 -5.15 -29.93
CA ILE A 490 27.87 -6.21 -30.60
C ILE A 490 27.68 -7.37 -29.63
N GLY A 491 26.43 -7.76 -29.44
CA GLY A 491 26.04 -8.95 -28.69
C GLY A 491 25.68 -10.12 -29.59
N GLU A 492 25.73 -11.33 -29.06
CA GLU A 492 25.25 -12.55 -29.72
C GLU A 492 24.48 -13.43 -28.73
N THR A 493 23.35 -13.97 -29.19
CA THR A 493 22.55 -14.92 -28.41
C THR A 493 23.23 -16.30 -28.37
N LYS A 494 23.40 -16.88 -27.19
CA LYS A 494 23.92 -18.26 -27.01
C LYS A 494 22.84 -19.33 -27.06
N VAL A 495 21.59 -18.91 -26.89
CA VAL A 495 20.38 -19.74 -26.90
C VAL A 495 19.27 -19.05 -27.70
N ASN A 496 18.13 -19.72 -27.89
CA ASN A 496 16.91 -19.02 -28.32
C ASN A 496 16.46 -18.10 -27.18
N LEU A 497 16.58 -16.79 -27.38
CA LEU A 497 16.50 -15.79 -26.31
C LEU A 497 15.27 -14.90 -26.47
N LYS A 498 14.53 -14.70 -25.37
CA LYS A 498 13.35 -13.83 -25.35
C LYS A 498 13.78 -12.36 -25.42
N PHE A 499 13.34 -11.67 -26.47
CA PHE A 499 13.49 -10.24 -26.66
C PHE A 499 12.21 -9.55 -26.19
N ARG A 500 12.33 -8.57 -25.29
CA ARG A 500 11.21 -8.01 -24.51
C ARG A 500 11.12 -6.50 -24.63
N THR A 501 9.96 -5.94 -24.33
CA THR A 501 9.75 -4.48 -24.32
C THR A 501 10.58 -3.77 -23.24
N TYR A 502 10.68 -4.39 -22.06
CA TYR A 502 11.54 -3.97 -20.94
C TYR A 502 11.98 -5.21 -20.14
N PRO A 503 12.90 -5.10 -19.16
CA PRO A 503 13.29 -6.24 -18.34
C PRO A 503 12.07 -6.94 -17.73
N TRP A 504 11.95 -8.25 -17.94
CA TRP A 504 10.80 -9.08 -17.54
C TRP A 504 9.43 -8.73 -18.15
N GLY A 505 9.37 -7.70 -19.01
CA GLY A 505 8.17 -7.28 -19.72
C GLY A 505 7.69 -8.26 -20.80
N THR A 506 6.70 -7.84 -21.57
CA THR A 506 6.11 -8.66 -22.65
C THR A 506 7.17 -9.07 -23.67
N VAL A 507 7.08 -10.32 -24.15
CA VAL A 507 7.97 -10.82 -25.20
C VAL A 507 7.55 -10.22 -26.54
N ILE A 508 8.44 -9.47 -27.18
CA ILE A 508 8.29 -8.98 -28.55
C ILE A 508 8.41 -10.15 -29.52
N GLU A 509 9.50 -10.91 -29.40
CA GLU A 509 9.78 -12.13 -30.16
C GLU A 509 10.87 -12.97 -29.47
N THR A 510 11.18 -14.16 -30.02
CA THR A 510 12.31 -14.98 -29.58
C THR A 510 13.39 -14.95 -30.66
N LEU A 511 14.57 -14.43 -30.32
CA LEU A 511 15.73 -14.40 -31.18
C LEU A 511 16.35 -15.79 -31.24
N ALA A 512 16.70 -16.26 -32.44
CA ALA A 512 17.35 -17.56 -32.61
C ALA A 512 18.76 -17.54 -31.99
N LYS A 513 19.26 -18.69 -31.54
CA LYS A 513 20.68 -18.86 -31.16
C LYS A 513 21.61 -18.38 -32.29
N GLY A 514 22.66 -17.63 -31.93
CA GLY A 514 23.65 -17.07 -32.85
C GLY A 514 23.22 -15.78 -33.52
N THR A 515 22.14 -15.14 -33.06
CA THR A 515 21.68 -13.85 -33.59
C THR A 515 22.57 -12.73 -33.05
N SER A 516 23.23 -12.02 -33.96
CA SER A 516 24.00 -10.80 -33.65
C SER A 516 23.07 -9.60 -33.49
N VAL A 517 23.34 -8.76 -32.48
CA VAL A 517 22.53 -7.59 -32.13
C VAL A 517 23.42 -6.41 -31.77
N SER A 518 22.95 -5.19 -32.01
CA SER A 518 23.62 -3.98 -31.50
C SER A 518 23.19 -3.74 -30.05
N ILE A 519 24.13 -3.48 -29.15
CA ILE A 519 23.83 -3.13 -27.76
C ILE A 519 23.76 -1.62 -27.65
N LEU A 520 22.65 -1.11 -27.14
CA LEU A 520 22.38 0.33 -26.98
C LEU A 520 22.58 0.82 -25.55
N GLY A 521 22.55 -0.10 -24.59
CA GLY A 521 22.76 0.21 -23.18
C GLY A 521 22.56 -1.00 -22.30
N GLU A 522 22.77 -0.80 -21.01
CA GLU A 522 22.57 -1.84 -20.00
C GLU A 522 21.85 -1.32 -18.77
N ASN A 523 21.24 -2.22 -18.00
CA ASN A 523 20.71 -1.97 -16.67
C ASN A 523 20.45 -3.30 -15.95
N GLY A 524 20.99 -3.49 -14.74
CA GLY A 524 20.64 -4.64 -13.90
C GLY A 524 20.91 -6.02 -14.51
N GLY A 525 21.97 -6.17 -15.30
CA GLY A 525 22.28 -7.43 -15.99
C GLY A 525 21.39 -7.71 -17.22
N TRP A 526 20.67 -6.70 -17.70
CA TRP A 526 19.94 -6.73 -18.97
C TRP A 526 20.56 -5.74 -19.96
N TYR A 527 20.52 -6.10 -21.23
CA TYR A 527 21.00 -5.25 -22.32
C TYR A 527 19.82 -4.73 -23.12
N LYS A 528 19.75 -3.40 -23.31
CA LYS A 528 18.91 -2.80 -24.33
C LYS A 528 19.62 -3.00 -25.67
N ILE A 529 18.92 -3.55 -26.64
CA ILE A 529 19.48 -3.92 -27.95
C ILE A 529 18.63 -3.38 -29.09
N SER A 530 19.25 -3.24 -30.26
CA SER A 530 18.57 -3.05 -31.55
C SER A 530 18.80 -4.26 -32.44
N VAL A 531 17.71 -4.80 -33.00
CA VAL A 531 17.74 -5.92 -33.94
C VAL A 531 16.56 -5.81 -34.91
N ASN A 532 16.81 -5.98 -36.21
CA ASN A 532 15.79 -5.92 -37.27
C ASN A 532 14.91 -4.64 -37.24
N GLY A 533 15.49 -3.50 -36.84
CA GLY A 533 14.77 -2.22 -36.73
C GLY A 533 13.86 -2.10 -35.50
N LYS A 534 13.92 -3.05 -34.56
CA LYS A 534 13.21 -3.00 -33.29
C LYS A 534 14.19 -2.79 -32.13
N GLU A 535 13.76 -2.05 -31.12
CA GLU A 535 14.47 -1.93 -29.85
C GLU A 535 13.74 -2.67 -28.73
N GLY A 536 14.49 -3.09 -27.71
CA GLY A 536 13.97 -3.79 -26.55
C GLY A 536 15.11 -4.38 -25.73
N TRP A 537 14.81 -5.36 -24.89
CA TRP A 537 15.73 -5.86 -23.87
C TRP A 537 15.91 -7.37 -23.94
N VAL A 538 17.12 -7.83 -23.65
CA VAL A 538 17.49 -9.24 -23.47
C VAL A 538 18.24 -9.43 -22.16
N SER A 539 18.12 -10.61 -21.56
CA SER A 539 18.91 -10.97 -20.38
C SER A 539 20.38 -11.07 -20.78
N GLY A 540 21.25 -10.43 -20.00
CA GLY A 540 22.70 -10.45 -20.14
C GLY A 540 23.38 -11.62 -19.43
N ASP A 541 22.60 -12.60 -18.94
CA ASP A 541 23.16 -13.82 -18.35
C ASP A 541 24.14 -14.48 -19.32
N SER A 542 25.32 -14.83 -18.82
CA SER A 542 26.41 -15.38 -19.62
C SER A 542 26.09 -16.73 -20.27
N GLU A 543 25.08 -17.45 -19.81
CA GLU A 543 24.57 -18.67 -20.46
C GLU A 543 23.70 -18.35 -21.67
N TYR A 544 23.07 -17.18 -21.69
CA TYR A 544 22.10 -16.78 -22.71
C TYR A 544 22.64 -15.80 -23.74
N PHE A 545 23.59 -14.96 -23.34
CA PHE A 545 24.07 -13.83 -24.13
C PHE A 545 25.59 -13.65 -23.96
N THR A 546 26.21 -13.01 -24.95
CA THR A 546 27.64 -12.68 -24.89
C THR A 546 27.93 -11.42 -25.69
N ILE A 547 28.89 -10.62 -25.23
CA ILE A 547 29.40 -9.47 -25.97
C ILE A 547 30.54 -9.96 -26.86
N LYS A 548 30.38 -9.90 -28.18
CA LYS A 548 31.35 -10.44 -29.15
C LYS A 548 32.67 -9.70 -29.16
N ASN A 549 32.63 -8.39 -28.96
CA ASN A 549 33.81 -7.54 -28.95
C ASN A 549 34.35 -7.31 -27.53
N SER A 550 34.11 -8.23 -26.60
CA SER A 550 34.77 -8.23 -25.29
C SER A 550 36.17 -8.85 -25.37
N LEU A 551 37.08 -8.33 -24.57
CA LEU A 551 38.47 -8.74 -24.44
C LEU A 551 38.76 -8.95 -22.95
N VAL A 552 39.29 -10.11 -22.58
CA VAL A 552 39.59 -10.42 -21.18
C VAL A 552 41.08 -10.23 -20.91
N ILE A 553 41.41 -9.41 -19.91
CA ILE A 553 42.80 -9.17 -19.51
C ILE A 553 43.34 -10.39 -18.76
N GLN A 554 44.53 -10.84 -19.13
CA GLN A 554 45.24 -11.97 -18.53
C GLN A 554 46.65 -11.54 -18.14
N LEU A 555 46.92 -11.53 -16.84
CA LEU A 555 48.19 -11.11 -16.24
C LEU A 555 48.65 -12.16 -15.23
N ASP A 556 49.94 -12.49 -15.25
CA ASP A 556 50.55 -13.32 -14.20
C ASP A 556 50.65 -12.52 -12.88
N GLU A 557 51.13 -11.28 -12.97
CA GLU A 557 51.23 -10.33 -11.84
C GLU A 557 51.12 -8.87 -12.34
N GLY A 558 50.72 -7.96 -11.46
CA GLY A 558 50.72 -6.52 -11.72
C GLY A 558 49.47 -5.97 -12.40
N ARG A 559 49.62 -4.85 -13.12
CA ARG A 559 48.54 -4.14 -13.81
C ARG A 559 48.95 -3.77 -15.24
N LEU A 560 48.03 -3.91 -16.18
CA LEU A 560 48.21 -3.50 -17.58
C LEU A 560 47.97 -2.00 -17.72
N ASN A 561 48.91 -1.27 -18.33
CA ASN A 561 48.73 0.15 -18.60
C ASN A 561 47.84 0.35 -19.85
N VAL A 562 46.81 1.16 -19.72
CA VAL A 562 45.99 1.66 -20.83
C VAL A 562 46.60 2.95 -21.34
N ARG A 563 46.85 3.04 -22.65
CA ARG A 563 47.65 4.10 -23.28
C ARG A 563 46.81 4.93 -24.25
N SER A 564 47.13 6.22 -24.38
CA SER A 564 46.48 7.11 -25.36
C SER A 564 46.86 6.84 -26.82
N LYS A 565 47.99 6.15 -27.06
CA LYS A 565 48.50 5.77 -28.39
C LYS A 565 49.15 4.38 -28.32
N PRO A 566 49.29 3.64 -29.45
CA PRO A 566 49.81 2.27 -29.47
C PRO A 566 51.34 2.22 -29.35
N ASN A 567 51.90 2.73 -28.24
CA ASN A 567 53.31 2.58 -27.92
C ASN A 567 53.57 2.76 -26.41
N THR A 568 54.70 2.22 -25.93
CA THR A 568 55.07 2.20 -24.51
C THR A 568 55.46 3.56 -23.94
N ASN A 569 55.70 4.57 -24.78
CA ASN A 569 56.04 5.93 -24.36
C ASN A 569 54.83 6.86 -24.30
N ALA A 570 53.66 6.41 -24.75
CA ALA A 570 52.42 7.20 -24.74
C ALA A 570 51.91 7.42 -23.31
N THR A 571 51.14 8.50 -23.12
CA THR A 571 50.51 8.82 -21.84
C THR A 571 49.65 7.66 -21.36
N ILE A 572 49.78 7.31 -20.08
CA ILE A 572 48.93 6.33 -19.41
C ILE A 572 47.62 7.03 -19.06
N VAL A 573 46.51 6.51 -19.57
CA VAL A 573 45.16 7.05 -19.33
C VAL A 573 44.35 6.17 -18.37
N GLY A 574 44.86 5.00 -18.02
CA GLY A 574 44.23 4.08 -17.07
C GLY A 574 45.11 2.86 -16.80
N LYS A 575 44.64 1.98 -15.92
CA LYS A 575 45.26 0.68 -15.63
C LYS A 575 44.17 -0.38 -15.49
N LEU A 576 44.47 -1.59 -15.94
CA LEU A 576 43.60 -2.76 -15.86
C LEU A 576 44.25 -3.84 -15.00
N GLU A 577 43.43 -4.61 -14.29
CA GLU A 577 43.81 -5.75 -13.46
C GLU A 577 43.57 -7.09 -14.19
N ASN A 578 44.06 -8.17 -13.60
CA ASN A 578 43.82 -9.52 -14.15
C ASN A 578 42.32 -9.83 -14.13
N ASN A 579 41.79 -10.39 -15.22
CA ASN A 579 40.38 -10.68 -15.47
C ASN A 579 39.46 -9.46 -15.67
N ASP A 580 40.00 -8.24 -15.77
CA ASP A 580 39.20 -7.11 -16.24
C ASP A 580 38.66 -7.41 -17.65
N ILE A 581 37.42 -6.99 -17.90
CA ILE A 581 36.80 -7.07 -19.23
C ILE A 581 36.80 -5.68 -19.84
N VAL A 582 37.33 -5.56 -21.05
CA VAL A 582 37.27 -4.34 -21.86
C VAL A 582 36.63 -4.62 -23.21
N TYR A 583 36.18 -3.58 -23.89
CA TYR A 583 35.52 -3.72 -25.18
C TYR A 583 36.45 -3.28 -26.31
N GLY A 584 36.81 -4.20 -27.19
CA GLY A 584 37.61 -3.90 -28.38
C GLY A 584 36.81 -3.16 -29.43
N VAL A 585 37.48 -2.25 -30.14
CA VAL A 585 36.90 -1.60 -31.33
C VAL A 585 37.01 -2.58 -32.49
N ILE A 586 35.93 -2.75 -33.25
CA ILE A 586 35.88 -3.65 -34.42
C ILE A 586 35.68 -2.86 -35.72
N ASP A 587 36.16 -3.42 -36.82
CA ASP A 587 35.93 -2.90 -38.17
C ASP A 587 34.57 -3.35 -38.75
N GLU A 588 34.29 -2.94 -39.98
CA GLU A 588 33.07 -3.31 -40.72
C GLU A 588 32.90 -4.83 -40.97
N ASN A 589 33.98 -5.60 -40.84
CA ASN A 589 33.98 -7.06 -40.96
C ASN A 589 33.89 -7.76 -39.60
N GLY A 590 33.79 -7.00 -38.50
CA GLY A 590 33.75 -7.51 -37.14
C GLY A 590 35.11 -7.96 -36.60
N GLN A 591 36.22 -7.55 -37.22
CA GLN A 591 37.57 -7.83 -36.75
C GLN A 591 38.07 -6.74 -35.81
N PHE A 592 38.77 -7.12 -34.74
CA PHE A 592 39.36 -6.15 -33.81
C PHE A 592 40.38 -5.24 -34.52
N ILE A 593 40.23 -3.93 -34.32
CA ILE A 593 41.17 -2.93 -34.82
C ILE A 593 42.45 -3.01 -34.00
N MET A 594 43.56 -3.24 -34.70
CA MET A 594 44.90 -3.23 -34.16
C MET A 594 45.74 -2.13 -34.79
N ASP A 595 46.88 -1.81 -34.18
CA ASP A 595 47.90 -0.99 -34.82
C ASP A 595 48.58 -1.76 -35.98
N ASP A 596 49.34 -1.05 -36.81
CA ASP A 596 50.02 -1.63 -37.98
C ASP A 596 50.99 -2.78 -37.63
N THR A 597 51.43 -2.87 -36.37
CA THR A 597 52.32 -3.95 -35.90
C THR A 597 51.58 -5.18 -35.40
N GLY A 598 50.26 -5.10 -35.19
CA GLY A 598 49.45 -6.16 -34.58
C GLY A 598 49.76 -6.40 -33.10
N LYS A 599 50.35 -5.42 -32.41
CA LYS A 599 50.76 -5.53 -31.00
C LYS A 599 49.85 -4.77 -30.04
N TRP A 600 49.01 -3.89 -30.55
CA TRP A 600 48.14 -3.06 -29.74
C TRP A 600 46.70 -3.18 -30.22
N TYR A 601 45.80 -3.55 -29.31
CA TYR A 601 44.36 -3.47 -29.54
C TYR A 601 43.87 -2.06 -29.27
N LYS A 602 43.02 -1.55 -30.16
CA LYS A 602 42.20 -0.38 -29.89
C LYS A 602 40.98 -0.80 -29.08
N ILE A 603 40.72 -0.13 -27.96
CA ILE A 603 39.62 -0.44 -27.05
C ILE A 603 38.78 0.80 -26.74
N HIS A 604 37.54 0.58 -26.33
CA HIS A 604 36.72 1.56 -25.65
C HIS A 604 37.11 1.60 -24.16
N PHE A 605 37.36 2.80 -23.64
CA PHE A 605 37.78 2.99 -22.25
C PHE A 605 37.22 4.32 -21.72
N LYS A 606 36.79 4.35 -20.45
CA LYS A 606 36.31 5.59 -19.83
C LYS A 606 37.49 6.48 -19.44
N ILE A 607 37.59 7.66 -20.03
CA ILE A 607 38.57 8.69 -19.68
C ILE A 607 37.82 9.87 -19.08
N ASN A 608 38.08 10.18 -17.81
CA ASN A 608 37.34 11.20 -17.05
C ASN A 608 35.81 11.00 -17.05
N GLY A 609 35.35 9.74 -17.06
CA GLY A 609 33.93 9.38 -17.00
C GLY A 609 33.24 9.22 -18.35
N THR A 610 33.85 9.65 -19.46
CA THR A 610 33.29 9.54 -20.81
C THR A 610 33.97 8.42 -21.61
N TRP A 611 33.21 7.70 -22.42
CA TRP A 611 33.76 6.70 -23.33
C TRP A 611 34.63 7.35 -24.42
N ASP A 612 35.86 6.88 -24.54
CA ASP A 612 36.81 7.28 -25.59
C ASP A 612 37.64 6.06 -26.03
N PHE A 613 38.52 6.24 -27.00
CA PHE A 613 39.42 5.21 -27.47
C PHE A 613 40.75 5.24 -26.73
N ALA A 614 41.23 4.04 -26.40
CA ALA A 614 42.56 3.83 -25.87
C ALA A 614 43.21 2.58 -26.46
N TRP A 615 44.44 2.29 -26.03
CA TRP A 615 45.24 1.21 -26.55
C TRP A 615 45.79 0.34 -25.42
N ILE A 616 45.72 -0.98 -25.61
CA ILE A 616 46.32 -1.98 -24.72
C ILE A 616 47.18 -2.96 -25.52
N TYR A 617 48.17 -3.53 -24.87
CA TYR A 617 49.11 -4.44 -25.51
C TYR A 617 48.49 -5.83 -25.65
N SER A 618 48.57 -6.43 -26.84
CA SER A 618 47.82 -7.63 -27.20
C SER A 618 48.26 -8.90 -26.50
N GLU A 619 49.50 -8.95 -25.99
CA GLU A 619 50.04 -10.15 -25.32
C GLU A 619 49.32 -10.50 -24.01
N PHE A 620 48.59 -9.55 -23.43
CA PHE A 620 47.88 -9.70 -22.15
C PHE A 620 46.36 -9.86 -22.33
N VAL A 621 45.91 -10.24 -23.53
CA VAL A 621 44.50 -10.27 -23.88
C VAL A 621 44.13 -11.64 -24.44
N LYS A 622 42.97 -12.16 -24.02
CA LYS A 622 42.40 -13.41 -24.52
C LYS A 622 41.03 -13.21 -25.15
#